data_AF-A0A1A2B4N9-F1
#
_entry.id   AF-A0A1A2B4N9-F1
#
_cell.length_a   1.000
_cell.length_b   1.000
_cell.length_c   1.000
_cell.angle_alpha   90.00
_cell.angle_beta   90.00
_cell.angle_gamma   90.00
#
_symmetry.space_group_name_H-M   'P 1'
#
loop_
_entity.id
_entity.type
_entity.pdbx_description
1 polymer ?
#
loop_
_entity_poly.entity_id
_entity_poly.type
_entity_poly.pdbx_seq_one_letter_code
_entity_poly.pdbx_strand_id
1 'polypeptide(L)'
;MRSAGTKYGVVGLVVLILAAYAVAVGMYAQSGTGRRLDVATATVDGDKPSATINVEDIQSNNSVLAVNLAFNPGSALLDPKTHHLKDDLSLRVRSAAMPSRHTWTKGMLPGLMAVPLTIAGQIERWPFDQYRSGPIEVEIFYGPDTDRAPDHVPITFVDHLSGWRLSATRSQADGPYRLNVRRSLSTAAFAIVILGVLITIASLALVVAIQTARDRRPFQPPMTTWYAAMLFAVVPLRNALPGSPPFGSWVDITVIIWVLVALAVSMILYIGCWWRHLPVPAPAPAPTAPAPDPAPEPDPAPVDRAPTPAK
;
A
#
# COMPACT_ATOMS: atom_id res chain seq x y z
N MET A 1 -34.27 -8.08 24.71
CA MET A 1 -33.68 -9.01 23.71
C MET A 1 -32.80 -8.35 22.63
N ARG A 2 -32.53 -7.03 22.64
CA ARG A 2 -31.66 -6.35 21.63
C ARG A 2 -30.14 -6.44 21.88
N SER A 3 -29.70 -6.85 23.07
CA SER A 3 -28.28 -6.87 23.45
C SER A 3 -27.48 -8.01 22.81
N ALA A 4 -28.13 -9.11 22.42
CA ALA A 4 -27.42 -10.29 21.93
C ALA A 4 -26.86 -10.05 20.52
N GLY A 5 -27.67 -9.50 19.60
CA GLY A 5 -27.24 -9.20 18.22
C GLY A 5 -26.05 -8.24 18.11
N THR A 6 -25.95 -7.23 18.98
CA THR A 6 -24.83 -6.29 18.99
C THR A 6 -23.55 -6.92 19.55
N LYS A 7 -23.67 -7.79 20.56
CA LYS A 7 -22.53 -8.55 21.11
C LYS A 7 -21.98 -9.54 20.09
N TYR A 8 -22.85 -10.22 19.35
CA TYR A 8 -22.43 -11.12 18.26
C TYR A 8 -21.77 -10.37 17.10
N GLY A 9 -22.22 -9.15 16.78
CA GLY A 9 -21.59 -8.30 15.77
C GLY A 9 -20.17 -7.85 16.14
N VAL A 10 -19.95 -7.44 17.40
CA VAL A 10 -18.62 -7.02 17.89
C VAL A 10 -17.68 -8.23 17.99
N VAL A 11 -18.16 -9.36 18.50
CA VAL A 11 -17.36 -10.60 18.56
C VAL A 11 -17.01 -11.09 17.15
N GLY A 12 -17.94 -11.03 16.20
CA GLY A 12 -17.69 -11.39 14.81
C GLY A 12 -16.62 -10.50 14.16
N LEU A 13 -16.65 -9.19 14.40
CA LEU A 13 -15.64 -8.26 13.89
C LEU A 13 -14.25 -8.54 14.48
N VAL A 14 -14.17 -8.76 15.80
CA VAL A 14 -12.89 -9.06 16.48
C VAL A 14 -12.32 -10.39 16.00
N VAL A 15 -13.15 -11.42 15.85
CA VAL A 15 -12.73 -12.72 15.31
C VAL A 15 -12.26 -12.58 13.86
N LEU A 16 -12.94 -11.77 13.03
CA LEU A 16 -12.52 -11.53 11.65
C LEU A 16 -11.17 -10.82 11.59
N ILE A 17 -10.92 -9.83 12.45
CA ILE A 17 -9.64 -9.12 12.54
C ILE A 17 -8.53 -10.08 13.00
N LEU A 18 -8.77 -10.89 14.03
CA LEU A 18 -7.80 -11.86 14.54
C LEU A 18 -7.51 -12.97 13.52
N ALA A 19 -8.52 -13.43 12.79
CA ALA A 19 -8.35 -14.39 11.70
C ALA A 19 -7.55 -13.79 10.54
N ALA A 20 -7.88 -12.56 10.12
CA ALA A 20 -7.12 -11.84 9.09
C ALA A 20 -5.66 -11.62 9.51
N TYR A 21 -5.42 -11.28 10.77
CA TYR A 21 -4.07 -11.15 11.34
C TYR A 21 -3.31 -12.48 11.33
N ALA A 22 -3.91 -13.56 11.83
CA ALA A 22 -3.28 -14.89 11.85
C ALA A 22 -2.98 -15.42 10.43
N VAL A 23 -3.88 -15.18 9.48
CA VAL A 23 -3.68 -15.52 8.06
C VAL A 23 -2.54 -14.69 7.46
N ALA A 24 -2.50 -13.38 7.69
CA ALA A 24 -1.43 -12.51 7.21
C ALA A 24 -0.06 -12.95 7.75
N VAL A 25 0.04 -13.23 9.07
CA VAL A 25 1.27 -13.71 9.72
C VAL A 25 1.69 -15.08 9.20
N GLY A 26 0.74 -16.02 9.08
CA GLY A 26 1.00 -17.37 8.58
C GLY A 26 1.50 -17.37 7.12
N MET A 27 0.91 -16.55 6.26
CA MET A 27 1.35 -16.41 4.87
C MET A 27 2.72 -15.75 4.79
N TYR A 28 2.96 -14.70 5.57
CA TYR A 28 4.25 -14.01 5.62
C TYR A 28 5.37 -14.96 6.05
N ALA A 29 5.16 -15.75 7.09
CA ALA A 29 6.11 -16.77 7.55
C ALA A 29 6.39 -17.85 6.49
N GLN A 30 5.43 -18.16 5.62
CA GLN A 30 5.61 -19.11 4.51
C GLN A 30 6.29 -18.51 3.27
N SER A 31 6.44 -17.19 3.19
CA SER A 31 7.01 -16.49 2.02
C SER A 31 8.54 -16.37 2.05
N GLY A 32 9.20 -17.37 2.65
CA GLY A 32 10.61 -17.38 3.00
C GLY A 32 11.56 -16.78 1.96
N THR A 33 12.49 -15.99 2.50
CA THR A 33 13.56 -15.20 1.85
C THR A 33 14.55 -16.08 1.09
N GLY A 34 14.91 -15.69 -0.14
CA GLY A 34 16.10 -16.23 -0.80
C GLY A 34 15.94 -17.58 -1.48
N ARG A 35 14.89 -17.78 -2.30
CA ARG A 35 14.75 -19.04 -3.05
C ARG A 35 15.64 -18.99 -4.29
N ARG A 36 16.67 -19.86 -4.35
CA ARG A 36 17.31 -20.16 -5.65
C ARG A 36 16.24 -20.67 -6.59
N LEU A 37 16.17 -20.07 -7.77
CA LEU A 37 15.29 -20.57 -8.80
C LEU A 37 16.02 -21.70 -9.50
N ASP A 38 15.65 -22.93 -9.13
CA ASP A 38 16.12 -24.17 -9.75
C ASP A 38 15.61 -24.27 -11.19
N VAL A 39 16.09 -23.40 -12.08
CA VAL A 39 16.03 -23.64 -13.52
C VAL A 39 17.39 -24.16 -13.91
N ALA A 40 17.52 -25.47 -13.80
CA ALA A 40 18.68 -26.27 -14.14
C ALA A 40 19.96 -25.80 -13.43
N THR A 41 20.38 -26.59 -12.45
CA THR A 41 21.78 -26.74 -12.10
C THR A 41 22.56 -27.04 -13.39
N ALA A 42 23.00 -26.01 -14.11
CA ALA A 42 24.27 -26.14 -14.79
C ALA A 42 25.22 -26.37 -13.63
N THR A 43 25.62 -27.62 -13.42
CA THR A 43 26.80 -27.93 -12.60
C THR A 43 27.83 -26.91 -13.00
N VAL A 44 28.14 -25.98 -12.09
CA VAL A 44 29.18 -24.99 -12.28
C VAL A 44 30.46 -25.81 -12.24
N ASP A 45 30.76 -26.40 -13.38
CA ASP A 45 32.03 -27.01 -13.67
C ASP A 45 33.03 -25.86 -13.54
N GLY A 46 33.94 -25.96 -12.57
CA GLY A 46 34.82 -24.84 -12.18
C GLY A 46 35.64 -24.30 -13.35
N ASP A 47 35.78 -25.10 -14.41
CA ASP A 47 36.46 -24.75 -15.64
C ASP A 47 35.66 -23.87 -16.60
N LYS A 48 34.32 -23.86 -16.53
CA LYS A 48 33.47 -23.17 -17.50
C LYS A 48 32.98 -21.81 -16.98
N PRO A 49 32.80 -20.81 -17.86
CA PRO A 49 32.22 -19.54 -17.47
C PRO A 49 30.77 -19.72 -17.01
N SER A 50 30.38 -18.99 -15.96
CA SER A 50 29.02 -18.98 -15.43
C SER A 50 28.61 -17.58 -14.96
N ALA A 51 27.32 -17.30 -15.02
CA ALA A 51 26.74 -16.02 -14.64
C ALA A 51 25.72 -16.24 -13.52
N THR A 52 25.80 -15.46 -12.44
CA THR A 52 24.77 -15.44 -11.39
C THR A 52 24.08 -14.08 -11.42
N ILE A 53 22.76 -14.08 -11.61
CA ILE A 53 21.93 -12.89 -11.59
C ILE A 53 21.20 -12.84 -10.24
N ASN A 54 21.56 -11.85 -9.44
CA ASN A 54 20.89 -11.51 -8.20
C ASN A 54 19.80 -10.47 -8.50
N VAL A 55 18.56 -10.81 -8.23
CA VAL A 55 17.44 -9.89 -8.46
C VAL A 55 17.15 -9.12 -7.18
N GLU A 56 17.37 -7.81 -7.21
CA GLU A 56 17.40 -6.98 -5.99
C GLU A 56 16.15 -6.14 -5.80
N ASP A 57 15.70 -5.46 -6.86
CA ASP A 57 14.58 -4.52 -6.73
C ASP A 57 13.80 -4.34 -8.05
N ILE A 58 12.61 -3.75 -7.95
CA ILE A 58 11.77 -3.37 -9.08
C ILE A 58 11.58 -1.85 -9.06
N GLN A 59 11.98 -1.19 -10.14
CA GLN A 59 12.04 0.26 -10.26
C GLN A 59 11.08 0.80 -11.34
N SER A 60 10.95 2.13 -11.37
CA SER A 60 10.28 2.87 -12.44
C SER A 60 8.84 2.41 -12.70
N ASN A 61 8.02 2.33 -11.66
CA ASN A 61 6.64 1.80 -11.71
C ASN A 61 6.55 0.39 -12.32
N ASN A 62 7.48 -0.49 -11.93
CA ASN A 62 7.52 -1.88 -12.36
C ASN A 62 7.76 -2.08 -13.86
N SER A 63 8.58 -1.20 -14.46
CA SER A 63 9.07 -1.33 -15.84
C SER A 63 10.53 -1.80 -15.92
N VAL A 64 11.27 -1.65 -14.82
CA VAL A 64 12.69 -2.02 -14.74
C VAL A 64 12.91 -2.97 -13.57
N LEU A 65 13.56 -4.10 -13.84
CA LEU A 65 14.03 -5.04 -12.84
C LEU A 65 15.52 -4.77 -12.61
N ALA A 66 15.88 -4.28 -11.43
CA ALA A 66 17.26 -4.02 -11.05
C ALA A 66 17.91 -5.35 -10.64
N VAL A 67 18.91 -5.78 -11.42
CA VAL A 67 19.66 -7.00 -11.14
C VAL A 67 21.15 -6.73 -11.08
N ASN A 68 21.83 -7.47 -10.22
CA ASN A 68 23.29 -7.53 -10.17
C ASN A 68 23.78 -8.84 -10.77
N LEU A 69 24.56 -8.74 -11.83
CA LEU A 69 25.20 -9.87 -12.48
C LEU A 69 26.61 -10.06 -11.89
N ALA A 70 26.82 -11.21 -11.27
CA ALA A 70 28.15 -11.71 -10.91
C ALA A 70 28.63 -12.66 -12.01
N PHE A 71 29.71 -12.28 -12.69
CA PHE A 71 30.31 -13.13 -13.71
C PHE A 71 31.47 -13.93 -13.12
N ASN A 72 31.42 -15.25 -13.27
CA ASN A 72 32.50 -16.16 -12.93
C ASN A 72 33.15 -16.67 -14.23
N PRO A 73 34.38 -16.25 -14.56
CA PRO A 73 35.06 -16.65 -15.80
C PRO A 73 35.42 -18.14 -15.89
N GLY A 74 35.49 -18.87 -14.76
CA GLY A 74 35.98 -20.24 -14.72
C GLY A 74 37.50 -20.36 -14.88
N SER A 75 38.10 -21.48 -14.43
CA SER A 75 39.55 -21.67 -14.42
C SER A 75 40.20 -21.69 -15.82
N ALA A 76 39.45 -22.04 -16.87
CA ALA A 76 39.97 -22.03 -18.23
C ALA A 76 40.40 -20.61 -18.69
N LEU A 77 39.67 -19.57 -18.27
CA LEU A 77 39.90 -18.17 -18.65
C LEU A 77 40.83 -17.42 -17.68
N LEU A 78 41.24 -18.05 -16.58
CA LEU A 78 42.09 -17.46 -15.53
C LEU A 78 43.51 -18.02 -15.54
N ASP A 79 44.52 -17.15 -15.45
CA ASP A 79 45.91 -17.56 -15.35
C ASP A 79 46.12 -18.42 -14.08
N PRO A 80 46.72 -19.62 -14.18
CA PRO A 80 46.92 -20.50 -13.03
C PRO A 80 47.74 -19.90 -11.87
N LYS A 81 48.56 -18.88 -12.15
CA LYS A 81 49.44 -18.25 -11.15
C LYS A 81 48.82 -17.01 -10.51
N THR A 82 48.22 -16.15 -11.31
CA THR A 82 47.67 -14.86 -10.83
C THR A 82 46.19 -14.95 -10.51
N HIS A 83 45.49 -15.99 -11.00
CA HIS A 83 44.03 -16.11 -10.97
C HIS A 83 43.29 -14.92 -11.60
N HIS A 84 43.95 -14.17 -12.47
CA HIS A 84 43.37 -13.06 -13.22
C HIS A 84 43.08 -13.48 -14.67
N LEU A 85 42.25 -12.73 -15.38
CA LEU A 85 41.91 -13.01 -16.78
C LEU A 85 43.17 -13.11 -17.66
N LYS A 86 43.25 -14.18 -18.48
CA LYS A 86 44.35 -14.41 -19.44
C LYS A 86 44.30 -13.46 -20.64
N ASP A 87 43.07 -13.12 -21.05
CA ASP A 87 42.75 -12.37 -22.26
C ASP A 87 41.69 -11.31 -21.97
N ASP A 88 41.53 -10.36 -22.89
CA ASP A 88 40.46 -9.36 -22.82
C ASP A 88 39.10 -10.03 -23.01
N LEU A 89 38.10 -9.56 -22.28
CA LEU A 89 36.77 -10.14 -22.25
C LEU A 89 35.71 -9.04 -22.32
N SER A 90 34.70 -9.24 -23.15
CA SER A 90 33.51 -8.38 -23.16
C SER A 90 32.26 -9.19 -22.90
N LEU A 91 31.38 -8.68 -22.04
CA LEU A 91 30.10 -9.29 -21.72
C LEU A 91 28.96 -8.37 -22.14
N ARG A 92 27.94 -8.96 -22.76
CA ARG A 92 26.72 -8.26 -23.19
C ARG A 92 25.50 -8.99 -22.65
N VAL A 93 24.58 -8.25 -22.04
CA VAL A 93 23.31 -8.80 -21.57
C VAL A 93 22.19 -8.35 -22.50
N ARG A 94 21.44 -9.31 -23.04
CA ARG A 94 20.27 -9.03 -23.88
C ARG A 94 19.07 -8.64 -23.00
N SER A 95 18.20 -7.77 -23.53
CA SER A 95 17.02 -7.20 -22.84
C SER A 95 17.31 -6.24 -21.67
N ALA A 96 18.55 -5.74 -21.57
CA ALA A 96 18.86 -4.61 -20.70
C ALA A 96 18.10 -3.35 -21.18
N ALA A 97 17.58 -2.56 -20.24
CA ALA A 97 16.89 -1.29 -20.50
C ALA A 97 17.81 -0.27 -21.15
N MET A 98 19.10 -0.34 -20.84
CA MET A 98 20.15 0.42 -21.49
C MET A 98 21.15 -0.58 -22.08
N PRO A 99 21.30 -0.63 -23.42
CA PRO A 99 22.31 -1.45 -24.05
C PRO A 99 23.68 -1.11 -23.48
N SER A 100 24.32 -2.08 -22.83
CA SER A 100 25.65 -1.91 -22.26
C SER A 100 26.48 -3.14 -22.59
N ARG A 101 27.74 -2.89 -22.94
CA ARG A 101 28.79 -3.90 -23.05
C ARG A 101 29.78 -3.58 -21.95
N HIS A 102 30.04 -4.56 -21.09
CA HIS A 102 31.01 -4.41 -20.03
C HIS A 102 32.30 -5.12 -20.43
N THR A 103 33.42 -4.41 -20.41
CA THR A 103 34.70 -4.92 -20.92
C THR A 103 35.75 -4.96 -19.81
N TRP A 104 36.48 -6.08 -19.75
CA TRP A 104 37.63 -6.25 -18.88
C TRP A 104 38.87 -6.54 -19.72
N THR A 105 39.98 -5.91 -19.37
CA THR A 105 41.28 -6.20 -19.95
C THR A 105 41.94 -7.36 -19.22
N LYS A 106 42.91 -7.98 -19.89
CA LYS A 106 43.84 -8.95 -19.32
C LYS A 106 44.38 -8.48 -17.97
N GLY A 107 44.46 -9.40 -17.02
CA GLY A 107 44.95 -9.13 -15.67
C GLY A 107 43.91 -8.52 -14.72
N MET A 108 42.67 -8.26 -15.16
CA MET A 108 41.57 -7.88 -14.26
C MET A 108 40.77 -9.10 -13.78
N LEU A 109 40.01 -8.89 -12.70
CA LEU A 109 39.01 -9.82 -12.18
C LEU A 109 37.61 -9.23 -12.41
N PRO A 110 36.69 -9.97 -13.04
CA PRO A 110 35.31 -9.54 -13.18
C PRO A 110 34.65 -9.26 -11.83
N GLY A 111 34.01 -8.10 -11.70
CA GLY A 111 33.24 -7.71 -10.53
C GLY A 111 31.73 -7.92 -10.71
N LEU A 112 30.96 -7.42 -9.74
CA LEU A 112 29.51 -7.27 -9.85
C LEU A 112 29.18 -6.12 -10.79
N MET A 113 28.17 -6.31 -11.65
CA MET A 113 27.65 -5.23 -12.50
C MET A 113 26.14 -5.09 -12.36
N ALA A 114 25.68 -3.85 -12.23
CA ALA A 114 24.27 -3.52 -12.23
C ALA A 114 23.74 -3.51 -13.67
N VAL A 115 22.73 -4.34 -13.94
CA VAL A 115 22.09 -4.44 -15.24
C VAL A 115 20.60 -4.18 -15.06
N PRO A 116 20.06 -3.03 -15.50
CA PRO A 116 18.62 -2.83 -15.47
C PRO A 116 17.99 -3.69 -16.57
N LEU A 117 17.11 -4.63 -16.22
CA LEU A 117 16.38 -5.46 -17.18
C LEU A 117 15.00 -4.86 -17.46
N THR A 118 14.58 -4.87 -18.71
CA THR A 118 13.22 -4.44 -19.08
C THR A 118 12.20 -5.50 -18.71
N ILE A 119 11.13 -5.07 -18.05
CA ILE A 119 9.96 -5.90 -17.76
C ILE A 119 8.69 -5.21 -18.27
N ALA A 120 7.76 -6.01 -18.77
CA ALA A 120 6.46 -5.58 -19.21
C ALA A 120 5.39 -6.30 -18.39
N GLY A 121 4.38 -5.57 -17.95
CA GLY A 121 3.29 -6.13 -17.15
C GLY A 121 2.08 -5.22 -17.10
N GLN A 122 1.05 -5.69 -16.42
CA GLN A 122 -0.24 -5.00 -16.28
C GLN A 122 -0.36 -4.49 -14.85
N ILE A 123 0.28 -3.36 -14.57
CA ILE A 123 0.27 -2.74 -13.24
C ILE A 123 -1.14 -2.34 -12.80
N GLU A 124 -2.05 -2.16 -13.76
CA GLU A 124 -3.45 -1.82 -13.52
C GLU A 124 -4.19 -2.94 -12.77
N ARG A 125 -3.72 -4.20 -12.87
CA ARG A 125 -4.33 -5.37 -12.21
C ARG A 125 -3.85 -5.62 -10.78
N TRP A 126 -3.17 -4.65 -10.17
CA TRP A 126 -2.77 -4.72 -8.77
C TRP A 126 -3.94 -5.17 -7.86
N PRO A 127 -3.73 -6.05 -6.86
CA PRO A 127 -2.47 -6.67 -6.43
C PRO A 127 -2.15 -8.01 -7.13
N PHE A 128 -2.89 -8.36 -8.18
CA PHE A 128 -2.70 -9.60 -8.96
C PHE A 128 -1.91 -9.36 -10.25
N ASP A 129 -1.11 -8.29 -10.25
CA ASP A 129 -0.22 -7.88 -11.32
C ASP A 129 0.86 -8.94 -11.59
N GLN A 130 1.17 -9.08 -12.88
CA GLN A 130 2.18 -10.00 -13.39
C GLN A 130 3.07 -9.26 -14.38
N TYR A 131 4.37 -9.50 -14.26
CA TYR A 131 5.40 -8.90 -15.09
C TYR A 131 6.25 -9.99 -15.73
N ARG A 132 6.68 -9.74 -16.97
CA ARG A 132 7.55 -10.64 -17.73
C ARG A 132 8.72 -9.85 -18.28
N SER A 133 9.91 -10.43 -18.19
CA SER A 133 11.08 -9.88 -18.87
C SER A 133 11.06 -10.18 -20.36
N GLY A 134 11.85 -9.42 -21.12
CA GLY A 134 12.33 -9.86 -22.43
C GLY A 134 13.19 -11.13 -22.35
N PRO A 135 13.61 -11.70 -23.49
CA PRO A 135 14.56 -12.81 -23.54
C PRO A 135 15.92 -12.38 -22.95
N ILE A 136 16.32 -13.00 -21.86
CA ILE A 136 17.58 -12.74 -21.17
C ILE A 136 18.60 -13.78 -21.63
N GLU A 137 19.69 -13.27 -22.19
CA GLU A 137 20.86 -14.02 -22.60
C GLU A 137 22.10 -13.23 -22.16
N VAL A 138 23.10 -13.95 -21.70
CA VAL A 138 24.42 -13.40 -21.39
C VAL A 138 25.37 -13.93 -22.45
N GLU A 139 25.87 -12.99 -23.26
CA GLU A 139 26.81 -13.24 -24.34
C GLU A 139 28.21 -12.84 -23.90
N ILE A 140 29.18 -13.69 -24.20
CA ILE A 140 30.60 -13.47 -23.93
C ILE A 140 31.38 -13.36 -25.25
N PHE A 141 32.24 -12.36 -25.34
CA PHE A 141 33.12 -12.10 -26.47
C PHE A 141 34.57 -12.16 -25.98
N TYR A 142 35.41 -12.90 -26.70
CA TYR A 142 36.81 -13.10 -26.36
C TYR A 142 37.69 -12.20 -27.22
N GLY A 143 38.53 -11.39 -26.58
CA GLY A 143 39.42 -10.45 -27.25
C GLY A 143 38.71 -9.20 -27.78
N PRO A 144 39.45 -8.36 -28.53
CA PRO A 144 38.92 -7.12 -29.12
C PRO A 144 38.06 -7.37 -30.36
N ASP A 145 38.09 -8.60 -30.90
CA ASP A 145 37.42 -8.95 -32.14
C ASP A 145 35.97 -9.38 -31.86
N THR A 146 35.03 -8.63 -32.44
CA THR A 146 33.58 -8.83 -32.26
C THR A 146 32.91 -9.50 -33.46
N ASP A 147 33.68 -9.90 -34.48
CA ASP A 147 33.14 -10.52 -35.69
C ASP A 147 32.84 -12.02 -35.50
N ARG A 148 33.38 -12.65 -34.45
CA ARG A 148 33.01 -14.02 -34.07
C ARG A 148 31.64 -14.04 -33.39
N ALA A 149 30.84 -15.06 -33.70
CA ALA A 149 29.59 -15.32 -32.98
C ALA A 149 29.88 -15.46 -31.46
N PRO A 150 29.15 -14.73 -30.60
CA PRO A 150 29.37 -14.80 -29.15
C PRO A 150 28.98 -16.17 -28.60
N ASP A 151 29.71 -16.61 -27.58
CA ASP A 151 29.30 -17.79 -26.81
C ASP A 151 28.24 -17.39 -25.77
N HIS A 152 27.42 -18.35 -25.35
CA HIS A 152 26.40 -18.16 -24.32
C HIS A 152 26.88 -18.65 -22.97
N VAL A 153 26.72 -17.81 -21.95
CA VAL A 153 27.07 -18.16 -20.57
C VAL A 153 25.84 -18.71 -19.84
N PRO A 154 25.93 -19.87 -19.17
CA PRO A 154 24.84 -20.39 -18.35
C PRO A 154 24.53 -19.44 -17.19
N ILE A 155 23.25 -19.18 -16.96
CA ILE A 155 22.75 -18.20 -15.99
C ILE A 155 22.07 -18.92 -14.83
N THR A 156 22.46 -18.57 -13.60
CA THR A 156 21.76 -18.95 -12.37
C THR A 156 21.03 -17.73 -11.80
N PHE A 157 19.76 -17.88 -11.42
CA PHE A 157 18.98 -16.79 -10.82
C PHE A 157 18.83 -16.96 -9.31
N VAL A 158 19.11 -15.90 -8.58
CA VAL A 158 18.93 -15.81 -7.13
C VAL A 158 17.90 -14.71 -6.84
N ASP A 159 16.81 -15.10 -6.18
CA ASP A 159 15.72 -14.19 -5.83
C ASP A 159 15.97 -13.55 -4.45
N HIS A 160 16.22 -12.24 -4.43
CA HIS A 160 16.29 -11.43 -3.22
C HIS A 160 15.10 -10.45 -3.10
N LEU A 161 14.10 -10.57 -3.97
CA LEU A 161 12.95 -9.67 -3.95
C LEU A 161 12.01 -9.97 -2.78
N SER A 162 11.93 -9.03 -1.85
CA SER A 162 10.97 -9.13 -0.74
C SER A 162 9.55 -8.85 -1.22
N GLY A 163 8.61 -9.75 -0.90
CA GLY A 163 7.19 -9.57 -1.25
C GLY A 163 6.85 -9.87 -2.71
N TRP A 164 7.80 -10.37 -3.48
CA TRP A 164 7.58 -10.87 -4.84
C TRP A 164 7.87 -12.36 -4.92
N ARG A 165 7.44 -12.96 -6.02
CA ARG A 165 7.76 -14.34 -6.37
C ARG A 165 8.27 -14.36 -7.78
N LEU A 166 9.55 -14.69 -7.91
CA LEU A 166 10.22 -14.82 -9.19
C LEU A 166 10.08 -16.27 -9.71
N SER A 167 10.00 -16.42 -11.02
CA SER A 167 10.07 -17.72 -11.70
C SER A 167 10.79 -17.55 -13.02
N ALA A 168 11.91 -18.26 -13.20
CA ALA A 168 12.58 -18.35 -14.49
C ALA A 168 11.93 -19.46 -15.32
N THR A 169 11.82 -19.25 -16.63
CA THR A 169 11.32 -20.23 -17.59
C THR A 169 12.17 -20.16 -18.85
N ARG A 170 12.40 -21.30 -19.49
CA ARG A 170 13.11 -21.38 -20.78
C ARG A 170 12.22 -22.10 -21.80
N SER A 171 12.13 -21.54 -23.00
CA SER A 171 11.23 -22.08 -24.05
C SER A 171 11.82 -23.32 -24.73
N GLN A 172 13.15 -23.46 -24.74
CA GLN A 172 13.89 -24.59 -25.29
C GLN A 172 15.13 -24.84 -24.43
N ALA A 173 15.78 -26.00 -24.60
CA ALA A 173 16.92 -26.37 -23.78
C ALA A 173 18.13 -25.41 -23.88
N ASP A 174 18.26 -24.73 -25.02
CA ASP A 174 19.30 -23.72 -25.30
C ASP A 174 18.70 -22.33 -25.59
N GLY A 175 17.42 -22.14 -25.27
CA GLY A 175 16.71 -20.88 -25.54
C GLY A 175 16.92 -19.82 -24.46
N PRO A 176 16.59 -18.54 -24.76
CA PRO A 176 16.67 -17.45 -23.80
C PRO A 176 15.86 -17.71 -22.53
N TYR A 177 16.37 -17.22 -21.40
CA TYR A 177 15.64 -17.20 -20.15
C TYR A 177 14.58 -16.10 -20.18
N ARG A 178 13.41 -16.39 -19.63
CA ARG A 178 12.37 -15.39 -19.35
C ARG A 178 12.01 -15.44 -17.89
N LEU A 179 12.09 -14.29 -17.24
CA LEU A 179 11.68 -14.10 -15.86
C LEU A 179 10.20 -13.71 -15.83
N ASN A 180 9.43 -14.41 -14.99
CA ASN A 180 8.10 -14.02 -14.61
C ASN A 180 8.14 -13.57 -13.15
N VAL A 181 7.66 -12.34 -12.90
CA VAL A 181 7.63 -11.71 -11.59
C VAL A 181 6.17 -11.47 -11.23
N ARG A 182 5.74 -11.93 -10.07
CA ARG A 182 4.39 -11.68 -9.55
C ARG A 182 4.45 -11.34 -8.07
N ARG A 183 3.47 -10.63 -7.54
CA ARG A 183 3.44 -10.35 -6.09
C ARG A 183 3.31 -11.65 -5.30
N SER A 184 3.97 -11.69 -4.15
CA SER A 184 3.82 -12.79 -3.21
C SER A 184 2.39 -12.82 -2.67
N LEU A 185 1.92 -14.01 -2.32
CA LEU A 185 0.57 -14.18 -1.79
C LEU A 185 0.39 -13.42 -0.45
N SER A 186 1.47 -13.26 0.32
CA SER A 186 1.50 -12.49 1.58
C SER A 186 1.34 -11.01 1.36
N THR A 187 2.02 -10.46 0.35
CA THR A 187 1.87 -9.05 -0.02
C THR A 187 0.43 -8.78 -0.49
N ALA A 188 -0.16 -9.69 -1.27
CA ALA A 188 -1.56 -9.60 -1.67
C ALA A 188 -2.52 -9.72 -0.46
N ALA A 189 -2.26 -10.62 0.49
CA ALA A 189 -3.06 -10.74 1.70
C ALA A 189 -3.00 -9.47 2.57
N PHE A 190 -1.81 -8.91 2.78
CA PHE A 190 -1.63 -7.66 3.52
C PHE A 190 -2.38 -6.50 2.87
N ALA A 191 -2.34 -6.40 1.54
CA ALA A 191 -3.14 -5.46 0.77
C ALA A 191 -4.65 -5.62 1.01
N ILE A 192 -5.16 -6.85 0.98
CA ILE A 192 -6.58 -7.16 1.23
C ILE A 192 -7.00 -6.73 2.65
N VAL A 193 -6.14 -6.90 3.65
CA VAL A 193 -6.42 -6.45 5.03
C VAL A 193 -6.59 -4.94 5.08
N ILE A 194 -5.69 -4.16 4.47
CA ILE A 194 -5.79 -2.69 4.43
C ILE A 194 -7.09 -2.25 3.72
N LEU A 195 -7.43 -2.90 2.59
CA LEU A 195 -8.69 -2.63 1.89
C LEU A 195 -9.91 -2.96 2.76
N GLY A 196 -9.85 -4.08 3.50
CA GLY A 196 -10.89 -4.44 4.47
C GLY A 196 -11.06 -3.39 5.57
N VAL A 197 -9.97 -2.81 6.07
CA VAL A 197 -10.01 -1.70 7.05
C VAL A 197 -10.70 -0.47 6.44
N LEU A 198 -10.33 -0.08 5.22
CA LEU A 198 -10.96 1.04 4.51
C LEU A 198 -12.47 0.85 4.34
N ILE A 199 -12.89 -0.33 3.87
CA ILE A 199 -14.31 -0.69 3.70
C ILE A 199 -15.03 -0.67 5.05
N THR A 200 -14.40 -1.21 6.10
CA THR A 200 -14.98 -1.25 7.45
C THR A 200 -15.20 0.15 7.99
N ILE A 201 -14.21 1.04 7.86
CA ILE A 201 -14.30 2.43 8.29
C ILE A 201 -15.44 3.14 7.55
N ALA A 202 -15.50 3.04 6.21
CA ALA A 202 -16.59 3.64 5.43
C ALA A 202 -17.97 3.09 5.80
N SER A 203 -18.08 1.79 6.01
CA SER A 203 -19.34 1.14 6.42
C SER A 203 -19.79 1.60 7.80
N LEU A 204 -18.87 1.70 8.76
CA LEU A 204 -19.16 2.22 10.10
C LEU A 204 -19.62 3.68 10.04
N ALA A 205 -18.94 4.51 9.25
CA ALA A 205 -19.30 5.91 9.03
C ALA A 205 -20.74 6.03 8.49
N LEU A 206 -21.10 5.19 7.52
CA LEU A 206 -22.44 5.16 6.94
C LEU A 206 -23.50 4.69 7.93
N VAL A 207 -23.21 3.63 8.70
CA VAL A 207 -24.11 3.14 9.74
C VAL A 207 -24.37 4.22 10.80
N VAL A 208 -23.34 4.93 11.25
CA VAL A 208 -23.49 6.03 12.21
C VAL A 208 -24.33 7.18 11.63
N ALA A 209 -24.09 7.54 10.36
CA ALA A 209 -24.85 8.57 9.68
C ALA A 209 -26.34 8.20 9.55
N ILE A 210 -26.64 6.96 9.13
CA ILE A 210 -28.01 6.45 9.00
C ILE A 210 -28.73 6.40 10.36
N GLN A 211 -28.04 6.00 11.43
CA GLN A 211 -28.65 5.92 12.76
C GLN A 211 -28.92 7.32 13.34
N THR A 212 -28.07 8.29 13.04
CA THR A 212 -28.30 9.69 13.40
C THR A 212 -29.47 10.25 12.59
N ALA A 213 -29.57 9.92 11.30
CA ALA A 213 -30.69 10.33 10.44
C ALA A 213 -32.04 9.72 10.82
N ARG A 214 -32.05 8.62 11.58
CA ARG A 214 -33.25 7.96 12.10
C ARG A 214 -33.63 8.42 13.51
N ASP A 215 -33.07 9.54 13.97
CA ASP A 215 -33.28 10.13 15.29
C ASP A 215 -33.03 9.17 16.47
N ARG A 216 -32.23 8.11 16.24
CA ARG A 216 -31.88 7.13 17.29
C ARG A 216 -30.73 7.59 18.17
N ARG A 217 -29.99 8.61 17.74
CA ARG A 217 -28.83 9.18 18.45
C ARG A 217 -28.84 10.70 18.30
N PRO A 218 -28.50 11.45 19.36
CA PRO A 218 -28.41 12.90 19.28
C PRO A 218 -27.25 13.33 18.39
N PHE A 219 -27.45 14.40 17.63
CA PHE A 219 -26.38 15.03 16.84
C PHE A 219 -25.28 15.57 17.76
N GLN A 220 -24.03 15.28 17.42
CA GLN A 220 -22.84 15.78 18.11
C GLN A 220 -21.98 16.57 17.10
N PRO A 221 -21.78 17.90 17.29
CA PRO A 221 -20.93 18.70 16.41
C PRO A 221 -19.51 18.14 16.15
N PRO A 222 -18.82 17.51 17.12
CA PRO A 222 -17.50 16.93 16.90
C PRO A 222 -17.44 15.82 15.84
N MET A 223 -18.56 15.14 15.55
CA MET A 223 -18.59 14.04 14.58
C MET A 223 -18.38 14.52 13.14
N THR A 224 -18.72 15.77 12.81
CA THR A 224 -18.45 16.34 11.49
C THR A 224 -16.94 16.39 11.23
N THR A 225 -16.15 16.78 12.24
CA THR A 225 -14.69 16.77 12.15
C THR A 225 -14.13 15.35 12.01
N TRP A 226 -14.76 14.37 12.65
CA TRP A 226 -14.37 12.96 12.53
C TRP A 226 -14.58 12.40 11.11
N TYR A 227 -15.72 12.68 10.48
CA TYR A 227 -15.95 12.31 9.07
C TYR A 227 -14.95 12.98 8.12
N ALA A 228 -14.62 14.25 8.37
CA ALA A 228 -13.63 14.97 7.56
C ALA A 228 -12.24 14.34 7.71
N ALA A 229 -11.83 14.01 8.94
CA ALA A 229 -10.58 13.33 9.21
C ALA A 229 -10.51 11.97 8.50
N MET A 230 -11.61 11.19 8.47
CA MET A 230 -11.66 9.93 7.74
C MET A 230 -11.47 10.09 6.24
N LEU A 231 -12.11 11.09 5.61
CA LEU A 231 -11.92 11.38 4.19
C LEU A 231 -10.46 11.69 3.87
N PHE A 232 -9.79 12.48 4.69
CA PHE A 232 -8.36 12.77 4.52
C PHE A 232 -7.45 11.58 4.83
N ALA A 233 -7.85 10.69 5.74
CA ALA A 233 -7.08 9.50 6.09
C ALA A 233 -7.09 8.42 5.00
N VAL A 234 -8.06 8.42 4.07
CA VAL A 234 -8.11 7.44 2.97
C VAL A 234 -6.87 7.53 2.07
N VAL A 235 -6.40 8.75 1.76
CA VAL A 235 -5.29 8.95 0.81
C VAL A 235 -3.97 8.38 1.36
N PRO A 236 -3.52 8.70 2.59
CA PRO A 236 -2.35 8.06 3.18
C PRO A 236 -2.47 6.54 3.26
N LEU A 237 -3.65 6.01 3.63
CA LEU A 237 -3.85 4.57 3.78
C LEU A 237 -3.83 3.84 2.43
N ARG A 238 -4.35 4.46 1.37
CA ARG A 238 -4.22 3.99 -0.02
C ARG A 238 -2.76 4.01 -0.49
N ASN A 239 -1.99 5.02 -0.10
CA ASN A 239 -0.57 5.10 -0.45
C ASN A 239 0.32 4.15 0.35
N ALA A 240 -0.16 3.67 1.50
CA ALA A 240 0.49 2.61 2.29
C ALA A 240 0.28 1.20 1.70
N LEU A 241 -0.49 1.05 0.61
CA LEU A 241 -0.61 -0.21 -0.07
C LEU A 241 0.75 -0.67 -0.64
N PRO A 242 1.07 -1.97 -0.61
CA PRO A 242 2.36 -2.48 -1.06
C PRO A 242 2.75 -2.06 -2.47
N GLY A 243 3.91 -1.40 -2.58
CA GLY A 243 4.43 -0.89 -3.84
C GLY A 243 3.61 0.26 -4.44
N SER A 244 2.79 0.93 -3.62
CA SER A 244 2.07 2.17 -3.93
C SER A 244 1.53 2.20 -5.37
N PRO A 245 0.43 1.46 -5.65
CA PRO A 245 -0.05 1.32 -7.02
C PRO A 245 -0.28 2.69 -7.68
N PRO A 246 -0.05 2.81 -9.00
CA PRO A 246 -0.31 4.05 -9.71
C PRO A 246 -1.80 4.41 -9.60
N PHE A 247 -2.10 5.71 -9.60
CA PHE A 247 -3.48 6.18 -9.61
C PHE A 247 -4.22 5.66 -10.85
N GLY A 248 -5.44 5.16 -10.65
CA GLY A 248 -6.23 4.54 -11.72
C GLY A 248 -6.04 3.03 -11.82
N SER A 249 -5.35 2.42 -10.86
CA SER A 249 -5.32 0.96 -10.70
C SER A 249 -6.73 0.39 -10.49
N TRP A 250 -6.92 -0.90 -10.80
CA TRP A 250 -8.22 -1.58 -10.67
C TRP A 250 -8.81 -1.44 -9.26
N VAL A 251 -7.97 -1.48 -8.21
CA VAL A 251 -8.40 -1.28 -6.82
C VAL A 251 -8.90 0.14 -6.53
N ASP A 252 -8.31 1.16 -7.16
CA ASP A 252 -8.80 2.52 -6.99
C ASP A 252 -10.24 2.64 -7.51
N ILE A 253 -10.51 2.05 -8.68
CA ILE A 253 -11.82 2.09 -9.35
C ILE A 253 -12.85 1.24 -8.61
N THR A 254 -12.48 0.05 -8.16
CA THR A 254 -13.41 -0.94 -7.59
C THR A 254 -13.66 -0.76 -6.10
N VAL A 255 -12.71 -0.19 -5.35
CA VAL A 255 -12.82 -0.08 -3.90
C VAL A 255 -12.67 1.35 -3.42
N ILE A 256 -11.57 2.03 -3.75
CA ILE A 256 -11.23 3.32 -3.13
C ILE A 256 -12.25 4.40 -3.48
N ILE A 257 -12.69 4.48 -4.74
CA ILE A 257 -13.74 5.42 -5.16
C ILE A 257 -15.02 5.18 -4.35
N TRP A 258 -15.43 3.93 -4.15
CA TRP A 258 -16.65 3.61 -3.40
C TRP A 258 -16.53 3.90 -1.90
N VAL A 259 -15.33 3.70 -1.33
CA VAL A 259 -15.01 4.12 0.05
C VAL A 259 -15.16 5.63 0.19
N LEU A 260 -14.61 6.42 -0.74
CA LEU A 260 -14.72 7.88 -0.75
C LEU A 260 -16.17 8.34 -0.93
N VAL A 261 -16.90 7.74 -1.87
CA VAL A 261 -18.32 8.03 -2.10
C VAL A 261 -19.14 7.72 -0.84
N ALA A 262 -18.94 6.56 -0.21
CA ALA A 262 -19.65 6.20 1.01
C ALA A 262 -19.37 7.18 2.16
N LEU A 263 -18.12 7.60 2.34
CA LEU A 263 -17.75 8.61 3.34
C LEU A 263 -18.35 9.99 3.03
N ALA A 264 -18.33 10.42 1.76
CA ALA A 264 -18.92 11.68 1.33
C ALA A 264 -20.45 11.68 1.52
N VAL A 265 -21.14 10.62 1.14
CA VAL A 265 -22.58 10.44 1.38
C VAL A 265 -22.87 10.45 2.88
N SER A 266 -22.06 9.75 3.69
CA SER A 266 -22.21 9.75 5.14
C SER A 266 -22.10 11.15 5.73
N MET A 267 -21.12 11.94 5.27
CA MET A 267 -20.94 13.33 5.67
C MET A 267 -22.14 14.19 5.28
N ILE A 268 -22.61 14.09 4.04
CA ILE A 268 -23.77 14.85 3.54
C ILE A 268 -25.03 14.51 4.37
N LEU A 269 -25.29 13.22 4.63
CA LEU A 269 -26.40 12.79 5.47
C LEU A 269 -26.29 13.39 6.87
N TYR A 270 -25.12 13.33 7.48
CA TYR A 270 -24.89 13.84 8.83
C TYR A 270 -25.10 15.37 8.92
N ILE A 271 -24.60 16.13 7.95
CA ILE A 271 -24.80 17.60 7.86
C ILE A 271 -26.27 17.93 7.55
N GLY A 272 -26.94 17.15 6.69
CA GLY A 272 -28.37 17.34 6.41
C GLY A 272 -29.22 17.15 7.67
N CYS A 273 -28.89 16.18 8.52
CA CYS A 273 -29.53 16.01 9.81
C CYS A 273 -29.31 17.20 10.74
N TRP A 274 -28.11 17.79 10.73
CA TRP A 274 -27.84 19.01 11.49
C TRP A 274 -28.78 20.14 11.07
N TRP A 275 -28.91 20.41 9.77
CA TRP A 275 -29.84 21.43 9.27
C TRP A 275 -31.30 21.17 9.66
N ARG A 276 -31.74 19.92 9.66
CA ARG A 276 -33.10 19.56 10.12
C ARG A 276 -33.30 19.80 11.63
N HIS A 277 -32.25 19.68 12.42
CA HIS A 277 -32.29 19.82 13.88
C HIS A 277 -31.94 21.23 14.39
N LEU A 278 -31.67 22.20 13.51
CA LEU A 278 -31.50 23.58 13.95
C LEU A 278 -32.82 24.08 14.57
N PRO A 279 -32.82 24.50 15.85
CA PRO A 279 -33.99 25.14 16.41
C PRO A 279 -34.25 26.45 15.65
N VAL A 280 -35.50 26.63 15.18
CA VAL A 280 -35.98 27.95 14.76
C VAL A 280 -35.84 28.86 15.98
N PRO A 281 -35.22 30.05 15.88
CA PRO A 281 -35.13 30.98 16.99
C PRO A 281 -36.54 31.19 17.54
N ALA A 282 -36.76 30.82 18.81
CA ALA A 282 -38.01 31.15 19.47
C ALA A 282 -38.13 32.69 19.44
N PRO A 283 -39.29 33.26 19.07
CA PRO A 283 -39.48 34.69 19.14
C PRO A 283 -39.13 35.15 20.55
N ALA A 284 -38.29 36.20 20.64
CA ALA A 284 -37.89 36.76 21.92
C ALA A 284 -39.14 36.96 22.79
N PRO A 285 -39.13 36.54 24.07
CA PRO A 285 -40.28 36.77 24.94
C PRO A 285 -40.64 38.25 24.87
N ALA A 286 -41.90 38.54 24.54
CA ALA A 286 -42.39 39.91 24.43
C ALA A 286 -41.99 40.67 25.71
N PRO A 287 -41.48 41.92 25.59
CA PRO A 287 -41.11 42.69 26.77
C PRO A 287 -42.30 42.71 27.73
N THR A 288 -42.09 42.21 28.94
CA THR A 288 -43.09 42.19 30.00
C THR A 288 -43.65 43.60 30.13
N ALA A 289 -44.96 43.77 29.94
CA ALA A 289 -45.61 45.06 30.11
C ALA A 289 -45.21 45.65 31.48
N PRO A 290 -44.83 46.94 31.55
CA PRO A 290 -44.45 47.55 32.81
C PRO A 290 -45.58 47.37 33.83
N ALA A 291 -45.21 46.95 35.04
CA ALA A 291 -46.15 46.75 36.13
C ALA A 291 -46.97 48.04 36.35
N PRO A 292 -48.30 47.96 36.57
CA PRO A 292 -49.08 49.14 36.89
C PRO A 292 -48.54 49.78 38.17
N ASP A 293 -48.39 51.11 38.15
CA ASP A 293 -47.93 51.89 39.30
C ASP A 293 -48.75 51.54 40.57
N PRO A 294 -48.11 51.41 41.74
CA PRO A 294 -48.83 51.14 42.98
C PRO A 294 -49.81 52.28 43.26
N ALA A 295 -51.06 51.91 43.53
CA ALA A 295 -52.12 52.85 43.89
C ALA A 295 -51.71 53.69 45.12
N PRO A 296 -52.09 54.98 45.20
CA PRO A 296 -51.75 55.82 46.34
C PRO A 296 -52.32 55.25 47.64
N GLU A 297 -51.47 55.16 48.65
CA GLU A 297 -51.80 54.67 49.99
C GLU A 297 -52.84 55.59 50.66
N PRO A 298 -53.91 55.04 51.28
CA PRO A 298 -54.94 55.87 51.92
C PRO A 298 -54.42 56.53 53.21
N ASP A 299 -54.73 57.81 53.35
CA ASP A 299 -54.35 58.71 54.46
C ASP A 299 -54.74 58.13 55.84
N PRO A 300 -53.86 58.13 56.86
CA PRO A 300 -54.19 57.57 58.16
C PRO A 300 -55.22 58.43 58.92
N ALA A 301 -56.27 57.76 59.42
CA ALA A 301 -57.35 58.38 60.17
C ALA A 301 -56.88 59.07 61.47
N PRO A 302 -57.55 60.13 61.95
CA PRO A 302 -57.11 60.90 63.10
C PRO A 302 -57.23 60.10 64.40
N VAL A 303 -56.14 60.07 65.18
CA VAL A 303 -56.09 59.47 66.53
C VAL A 303 -56.78 60.40 67.52
N ASP A 304 -57.85 59.91 68.14
CA ASP A 304 -58.59 60.55 69.24
C ASP A 304 -57.66 60.75 70.46
N ARG A 305 -57.44 62.01 70.87
CA ARG A 305 -56.74 62.34 72.11
C ARG A 305 -57.74 62.37 73.27
N ALA A 306 -57.56 61.45 74.22
CA ALA A 306 -58.23 61.49 75.51
C ALA A 306 -57.79 62.70 76.37
N PRO A 307 -58.66 63.26 77.23
CA PRO A 307 -58.47 64.56 77.87
C PRO A 307 -57.57 64.53 79.11
N THR A 308 -56.79 65.60 79.26
CA THR A 308 -55.87 65.92 80.38
C THR A 308 -56.65 66.35 81.64
N PRO A 309 -56.24 65.98 82.87
CA PRO A 309 -56.88 66.47 84.09
C PRO A 309 -56.17 67.68 84.73
N ALA A 310 -56.95 68.70 85.12
CA ALA A 310 -56.81 69.67 86.23
C ALA A 310 -57.74 70.87 85.90
N LYS A 311 -58.70 71.32 86.73
CA LYS A 311 -58.76 71.49 88.17
C LYS A 311 -60.23 71.50 88.63
#